data_AF-A0A9N9XE98-F1
#
_entry.id   AF-A0A9N9XE98-F1
#
_cell.length_a   1.000
_cell.length_b   1.000
_cell.length_c   1.000
_cell.angle_alpha   90.00
_cell.angle_beta   90.00
_cell.angle_gamma   90.00
#
_symmetry.space_group_name_H-M   'P 1'
#
loop_
_entity.id
_entity.type
_entity.pdbx_description
1 polymer ?
#
loop_
_entity_poly.entity_id
_entity_poly.type
_entity_poly.pdbx_seq_one_letter_code
_entity_poly.pdbx_strand_id
1 'polypeptide(L)'
;MAEKSLSRKRRYLTFPSGSSLQLVYCLTIPSVGVGAIYTFGLTAALAWELPSTGDELLIHGVRSFNNERDNSYVHPVYHQIHRRTRRDLYVKLEKLMTALSKDGKACLKKAICEVSQVPPGKGTLYQELMKTIFRIKPHDDYEDEDDYDRAANKSHNCSERYSSCQHSVWTDMF
;
A
#
# COMPACT_ATOMS: atom_id res chain seq x y z
N MET A 1 -18.43 -2.23 -45.61
CA MET A 1 -17.86 -0.90 -45.29
C MET A 1 -17.25 -1.02 -43.90
N ALA A 2 -15.93 -0.93 -43.77
CA ALA A 2 -15.25 -1.10 -42.49
C ALA A 2 -15.26 0.22 -41.72
N GLU A 3 -15.78 0.19 -40.49
CA GLU A 3 -15.84 1.33 -39.58
C GLU A 3 -14.42 1.70 -39.12
N LYS A 4 -13.95 2.88 -39.52
CA LYS A 4 -12.62 3.38 -39.17
C LYS A 4 -12.68 3.99 -37.77
N SER A 5 -12.31 3.19 -36.76
CA SER A 5 -12.21 3.64 -35.37
C SER A 5 -11.24 4.82 -35.26
N LEU A 6 -11.73 5.95 -34.75
CA LEU A 6 -10.94 7.17 -34.57
C LEU A 6 -10.04 7.02 -33.34
N SER A 7 -8.80 6.61 -33.56
CA SER A 7 -7.78 6.57 -32.51
C SER A 7 -7.18 7.97 -32.30
N ARG A 8 -7.47 8.58 -31.14
CA ARG A 8 -6.87 9.86 -30.72
C ARG A 8 -5.68 9.60 -29.79
N LYS A 9 -4.53 10.22 -30.08
CA LYS A 9 -3.35 10.19 -29.21
C LYS A 9 -3.71 10.76 -27.83
N ARG A 10 -3.43 9.98 -26.76
CA ARG A 10 -3.68 10.38 -25.38
C ARG A 10 -2.84 11.60 -25.03
N ARG A 11 -3.47 12.55 -24.32
CA ARG A 11 -2.83 13.77 -23.83
C ARG A 11 -2.74 13.69 -22.32
N TYR A 12 -1.69 14.27 -21.79
CA TYR A 12 -1.44 14.33 -20.36
C TYR A 12 -1.36 15.79 -19.92
N LEU A 13 -1.70 16.02 -18.66
CA LEU A 13 -1.60 17.32 -18.02
C LEU A 13 -0.21 17.42 -17.37
N THR A 14 0.62 18.35 -17.85
CA THR A 14 1.87 18.73 -17.18
C THR A 14 1.63 19.93 -16.29
N PHE A 15 2.17 19.89 -15.08
CA PHE A 15 2.07 21.00 -14.14
C PHE A 15 3.32 21.89 -14.21
N PRO A 16 3.22 23.20 -13.95
CA PRO A 16 4.39 24.06 -13.91
C PRO A 16 5.33 23.65 -12.76
N SER A 17 6.63 23.85 -12.97
CA SER A 17 7.68 23.53 -11.99
C SER A 17 7.41 24.17 -10.63
N GLY A 18 7.47 23.39 -9.56
CA GLY A 18 7.17 23.83 -8.20
C GLY A 18 5.72 23.62 -7.74
N SER A 19 4.87 22.97 -8.56
CA SER A 19 3.52 22.60 -8.14
C SER A 19 3.53 21.37 -7.22
N SER A 20 2.74 21.40 -6.15
CA SER A 20 2.59 20.27 -5.21
C SER A 20 1.12 19.94 -4.94
N LEU A 21 0.80 18.66 -4.83
CA LEU A 21 -0.48 18.17 -4.31
C LEU A 21 -0.35 17.86 -2.83
N GLN A 22 -1.22 18.45 -2.00
CA GLN A 22 -1.22 18.26 -0.55
C GLN A 22 -2.51 17.58 -0.10
N LEU A 23 -2.37 16.52 0.69
CA LEU A 23 -3.47 15.80 1.32
C LEU A 23 -3.27 15.80 2.83
N VAL A 24 -4.22 16.40 3.55
CA VAL A 24 -4.21 16.49 5.00
C VAL A 24 -5.37 15.67 5.56
N TYR A 25 -5.05 14.69 6.39
CA TYR A 25 -6.01 13.87 7.11
C TYR A 25 -5.97 14.20 8.59
N CYS A 26 -7.12 14.50 9.17
CA CYS A 26 -7.29 14.79 10.58
C CYS A 26 -8.28 13.78 11.18
N LEU A 27 -7.84 13.07 12.21
CA LEU A 27 -8.67 12.17 13.00
C LEU A 27 -8.70 12.68 14.44
N THR A 28 -9.90 12.96 14.94
CA THR A 28 -10.14 13.37 16.32
C THR A 28 -10.93 12.29 17.03
N ILE A 29 -10.35 11.74 18.10
CA ILE A 29 -10.96 10.70 18.91
C ILE A 29 -11.30 11.31 20.28
N PRO A 30 -12.57 11.62 20.56
CA PRO A 30 -12.99 12.04 21.90
C PRO A 30 -13.06 10.82 22.82
N SER A 31 -12.57 10.97 24.05
CA SER A 31 -12.62 9.98 25.12
C SER A 31 -13.20 10.62 26.37
N VAL A 32 -14.15 9.93 27.00
CA VAL A 32 -14.76 10.33 28.28
C VAL A 32 -14.16 9.45 29.36
N GLY A 33 -13.29 10.04 30.20
CA GLY A 33 -12.75 9.41 31.40
C GLY A 33 -13.61 9.73 32.63
N VAL A 34 -13.35 9.06 33.75
CA VAL A 34 -14.02 9.34 35.04
C VAL A 34 -13.66 10.76 35.50
N GLY A 35 -14.52 11.73 35.16
CA GLY A 35 -14.41 13.13 35.58
C GLY A 35 -13.72 14.10 34.59
N ALA A 36 -13.26 13.64 33.41
CA ALA A 36 -12.64 14.52 32.42
C ALA A 36 -12.89 14.08 30.96
N ILE A 37 -12.99 15.06 30.06
CA ILE A 37 -13.08 14.86 28.61
C ILE A 37 -11.66 15.01 28.03
N TYR A 38 -11.14 13.95 27.44
CA TYR A 38 -9.85 13.95 26.73
C TYR A 38 -10.09 13.84 25.24
N THR A 39 -9.38 14.61 24.42
CA THR A 39 -9.46 14.54 22.96
C THR A 39 -8.08 14.23 22.37
N PHE A 40 -7.96 13.11 21.68
CA PHE A 40 -6.75 12.76 20.94
C PHE A 40 -6.89 13.23 19.50
N GLY A 41 -5.90 13.97 19.01
CA GLY A 41 -5.83 14.44 17.63
C GLY A 41 -4.67 13.76 16.90
N LEU A 42 -4.96 13.12 15.77
CA LEU A 42 -3.97 12.59 14.84
C LEU A 42 -4.07 13.39 13.54
N THR A 43 -2.96 14.02 13.13
CA THR A 43 -2.86 14.76 11.88
C THR A 43 -1.77 14.14 11.01
N ALA A 44 -2.15 13.71 9.81
CA ALA A 44 -1.22 13.23 8.79
C ALA A 44 -1.28 14.18 7.59
N ALA A 45 -0.14 14.81 7.27
CA ALA A 45 0.00 15.68 6.11
C ALA A 45 0.95 15.03 5.11
N LEU A 46 0.48 14.86 3.88
CA LEU A 46 1.23 14.29 2.78
C LEU A 46 1.33 15.33 1.67
N ALA A 47 2.54 15.57 1.18
CA ALA A 47 2.80 16.46 0.06
C ALA A 47 3.55 15.68 -1.02
N TRP A 48 3.01 15.69 -2.23
CA TRP A 48 3.64 15.10 -3.41
C TRP A 48 3.95 16.20 -4.41
N GLU A 49 5.14 16.14 -5.00
CA GLU A 49 5.49 16.98 -6.14
C GLU A 49 4.72 16.50 -7.38
N LEU A 50 4.18 17.45 -8.14
CA LEU A 50 3.46 17.15 -9.36
C LEU A 50 4.45 17.03 -10.53
N PRO A 51 4.23 16.07 -11.46
CA PRO A 51 5.14 15.86 -12.57
C PRO A 51 5.16 17.09 -13.48
N SER A 52 6.35 17.66 -13.62
CA SER A 52 6.60 18.83 -14.47
C SER A 52 7.10 18.45 -15.87
N THR A 53 7.59 17.22 -16.02
CA THR A 53 8.07 16.67 -17.30
C THR A 53 7.22 15.49 -17.77
N GLY A 54 7.15 15.28 -19.08
CA GLY A 54 6.34 14.22 -19.68
C GLY A 54 6.83 12.80 -19.38
N ASP A 55 8.12 12.62 -19.15
CA ASP A 55 8.73 11.30 -18.97
C ASP A 55 8.35 10.65 -17.63
N GLU A 56 8.22 11.42 -16.55
CA GLU A 56 7.70 10.93 -15.26
C GLU A 56 6.25 10.45 -15.37
N LEU A 57 5.46 11.13 -16.20
CA LEU A 57 4.08 10.78 -16.41
C LEU A 57 3.93 9.53 -17.31
N LEU A 58 4.92 9.19 -18.14
CA LEU A 58 4.93 7.90 -18.84
C LEU A 58 5.15 6.73 -17.88
N ILE A 59 5.96 6.90 -16.83
CA ILE A 59 6.15 5.88 -15.79
C ILE A 59 4.87 5.69 -14.97
N HIS A 60 4.17 6.78 -14.64
CA HIS A 60 2.96 6.75 -13.81
C HIS A 60 1.64 6.52 -14.59
N GLY A 61 1.57 6.94 -15.86
CA GLY A 61 0.37 7.02 -16.69
C GLY A 61 0.00 5.74 -17.46
N VAL A 62 0.92 4.77 -17.54
CA VAL A 62 0.61 3.40 -18.01
C VAL A 62 -0.47 2.74 -17.14
N ARG A 63 -0.68 3.25 -15.93
CA ARG A 63 -1.51 2.64 -14.89
C ARG A 63 -3.03 2.66 -15.15
N SER A 64 -3.58 3.53 -16.00
CA SER A 64 -5.03 3.84 -15.88
C SER A 64 -5.98 3.43 -17.02
N PHE A 65 -5.55 2.96 -18.19
CA PHE A 65 -6.50 2.89 -19.33
C PHE A 65 -6.29 1.78 -20.36
N ASN A 66 -5.84 0.59 -20.00
CA ASN A 66 -6.13 -0.58 -20.85
C ASN A 66 -7.21 -1.40 -20.16
N ASN A 67 -8.43 -1.31 -20.70
CA ASN A 67 -9.54 -2.20 -20.36
C ASN A 67 -9.35 -3.52 -21.10
N GLU A 68 -8.18 -4.12 -20.93
CA GLU A 68 -7.83 -5.45 -21.35
C GLU A 68 -7.15 -6.10 -20.16
N ARG A 69 -7.53 -7.35 -19.90
CA ARG A 69 -6.94 -8.23 -18.88
C ARG A 69 -5.53 -8.64 -19.30
N ASP A 70 -4.70 -7.65 -19.60
CA ASP A 70 -3.35 -7.83 -20.09
C ASP A 70 -2.36 -7.44 -19.00
N ASN A 71 -1.32 -8.25 -18.90
CA ASN A 71 -0.32 -8.30 -17.84
C ASN A 71 0.60 -7.07 -17.85
N SER A 72 0.04 -5.87 -17.65
CA SER A 72 0.75 -4.59 -17.53
C SER A 72 1.42 -4.42 -16.15
N TYR A 73 2.00 -5.51 -15.62
CA TYR A 73 2.84 -5.54 -14.42
C TYR A 73 4.26 -6.04 -14.72
N VAL A 74 4.55 -6.39 -15.98
CA VAL A 74 5.84 -6.95 -16.42
C VAL A 74 6.69 -5.86 -17.09
N HIS A 75 6.84 -4.69 -16.44
CA HIS A 75 7.93 -3.79 -16.82
C HIS A 75 9.02 -3.88 -15.74
N PRO A 76 10.24 -4.36 -16.05
CA PRO A 76 11.26 -4.67 -15.05
C PRO A 76 11.64 -3.45 -14.19
N VAL A 77 11.57 -2.24 -14.76
CA VAL A 77 11.80 -0.98 -14.02
C VAL A 77 10.71 -0.72 -12.97
N TYR A 78 9.46 -1.08 -13.26
CA TYR A 78 8.33 -0.88 -12.36
C TYR A 78 8.42 -1.80 -11.13
N HIS A 79 8.83 -3.05 -11.36
CA HIS A 79 9.09 -4.02 -10.30
C HIS A 79 10.10 -3.47 -9.29
N GLN A 80 11.22 -2.91 -9.77
CA GLN A 80 12.28 -2.41 -8.90
C GLN A 80 11.85 -1.17 -8.09
N ILE A 81 11.14 -0.21 -8.70
CA ILE A 81 10.72 1.03 -8.01
C ILE A 81 9.65 0.75 -6.95
N HIS A 82 8.62 -0.02 -7.28
CA HIS A 82 7.55 -0.35 -6.33
C HIS A 82 8.04 -1.20 -5.17
N ARG A 83 8.98 -2.11 -5.44
CA ARG A 83 9.59 -2.93 -4.40
C ARG A 83 10.48 -2.11 -3.48
N ARG A 84 11.33 -1.23 -4.01
CA ARG A 84 12.21 -0.37 -3.20
C ARG A 84 11.43 0.53 -2.26
N THR A 85 10.44 1.24 -2.79
CA THR A 85 9.58 2.13 -1.99
C THR A 85 8.80 1.38 -0.92
N ARG A 86 8.31 0.17 -1.22
CA ARG A 86 7.63 -0.69 -0.24
C ARG A 86 8.59 -1.25 0.83
N ARG A 87 9.81 -1.63 0.47
CA ARG A 87 10.85 -2.03 1.44
C ARG A 87 11.16 -0.90 2.42
N ASP A 88 11.32 0.32 1.92
CA ASP A 88 11.55 1.50 2.77
C ASP A 88 10.37 1.76 3.73
N LEU A 89 9.13 1.54 3.26
CA LEU A 89 7.93 1.62 4.10
C LEU A 89 7.92 0.53 5.17
N TYR A 90 8.19 -0.73 4.80
CA TYR A 90 8.16 -1.88 5.71
C TYR A 90 9.22 -1.79 6.80
N VAL A 91 10.42 -1.28 6.50
CA VAL A 91 11.44 -1.01 7.52
C VAL A 91 10.95 0.04 8.54
N LYS A 92 10.19 1.04 8.10
CA LYS A 92 9.60 2.04 9.02
C LYS A 92 8.45 1.45 9.83
N LEU A 93 7.59 0.66 9.20
CA LEU A 93 6.48 -0.02 9.87
C LEU A 93 6.98 -1.05 10.89
N GLU A 94 8.06 -1.78 10.59
CA GLU A 94 8.70 -2.71 11.53
C GLU A 94 9.14 -1.97 12.80
N LYS A 95 9.80 -0.81 12.66
CA LYS A 95 10.23 0.01 13.80
C LYS A 95 9.03 0.52 14.60
N LEU A 96 7.98 0.98 13.92
CA LEU A 96 6.74 1.42 14.57
C LEU A 96 6.10 0.26 15.34
N MET A 97 5.95 -0.90 14.72
CA MET A 97 5.38 -2.09 15.34
C MET A 97 6.27 -2.62 16.45
N THR A 98 7.60 -2.44 16.39
CA THR A 98 8.53 -2.80 17.47
C THR A 98 8.39 -1.86 18.67
N ALA A 99 8.05 -0.59 18.43
CA ALA A 99 7.76 0.35 19.51
C ALA A 99 6.42 0.06 20.20
N LEU A 100 5.47 -0.53 19.47
CA LEU A 100 4.11 -0.81 19.95
C LEU A 100 3.94 -2.26 20.45
N SER A 101 4.71 -3.20 19.90
CA SER A 101 4.71 -4.63 20.21
C SER A 101 6.15 -5.14 20.33
N LYS A 102 6.39 -6.19 21.13
CA LYS A 102 7.74 -6.70 21.38
C LYS A 102 8.44 -7.28 20.14
N ASP A 103 7.68 -7.82 19.18
CA ASP A 103 8.23 -8.41 17.95
C ASP A 103 7.58 -7.77 16.71
N GLY A 104 8.01 -6.53 16.40
CA GLY A 104 7.44 -5.77 15.30
C GLY A 104 7.66 -6.42 13.93
N LYS A 105 8.76 -7.17 13.75
CA LYS A 105 9.04 -7.90 12.52
C LYS A 105 8.04 -9.04 12.31
N ALA A 106 7.74 -9.81 13.35
CA ALA A 106 6.72 -10.85 13.25
C ALA A 106 5.32 -10.26 13.05
N CYS A 107 4.98 -9.15 13.72
CA CYS A 107 3.69 -8.49 13.53
C CYS A 107 3.51 -7.96 12.11
N LEU A 108 4.55 -7.38 11.51
CA LEU A 108 4.51 -6.91 10.13
C LEU A 108 4.28 -8.07 9.15
N LYS A 109 4.99 -9.19 9.35
CA LYS A 109 4.80 -10.39 8.53
C LYS A 109 3.42 -11.03 8.73
N LYS A 110 2.88 -11.00 9.95
CA LYS A 110 1.51 -11.45 10.24
C LYS A 110 0.48 -10.60 9.51
N ALA A 111 0.60 -9.28 9.55
CA ALA A 111 -0.29 -8.37 8.84
C ALA A 111 -0.27 -8.61 7.32
N ILE A 112 0.92 -8.78 6.72
CA ILE A 112 1.07 -9.11 5.30
C ILE A 112 0.39 -10.44 4.96
N CYS A 113 0.59 -11.47 5.78
CA CYS A 113 -0.01 -12.78 5.61
C CYS A 113 -1.54 -12.70 5.67
N GLU A 114 -2.08 -12.09 6.72
CA GLU A 114 -3.53 -11.95 6.94
C GLU A 114 -4.19 -11.22 5.77
N VAL A 115 -3.58 -10.14 5.29
CA VAL A 115 -4.07 -9.35 4.15
C VAL A 115 -4.01 -10.09 2.82
N SER A 116 -2.98 -10.92 2.64
CA SER A 116 -2.80 -11.68 1.40
C SER A 116 -3.78 -12.86 1.28
N GLN A 117 -4.31 -13.34 2.40
CA GLN A 117 -5.32 -14.41 2.46
C GLN A 117 -6.76 -13.91 2.28
N VAL A 118 -7.02 -12.61 2.48
CA VAL A 118 -8.38 -12.06 2.33
C VAL A 118 -8.87 -12.20 0.88
N PRO A 119 -10.09 -12.73 0.67
CA PRO A 119 -10.65 -12.91 -0.66
C PRO A 119 -10.79 -11.57 -1.39
N PRO A 120 -10.71 -11.58 -2.73
CA PRO A 120 -10.97 -10.39 -3.53
C PRO A 120 -12.42 -9.92 -3.31
N GLY A 121 -12.59 -8.67 -2.90
CA GLY A 121 -13.88 -8.06 -2.59
C GLY A 121 -13.69 -6.66 -2.03
N LYS A 122 -14.70 -5.79 -2.19
CA LYS A 122 -14.69 -4.44 -1.63
C LYS A 122 -15.08 -4.49 -0.15
N GLY A 123 -14.22 -3.97 0.70
CA GLY A 123 -14.44 -3.86 2.13
C GLY A 123 -14.82 -2.45 2.58
N THR A 124 -14.74 -2.23 3.89
CA THR A 124 -14.77 -0.87 4.47
C THR A 124 -13.53 -0.07 4.06
N LEU A 125 -13.54 1.25 4.28
CA LEU A 125 -12.37 2.11 4.02
C LEU A 125 -11.11 1.58 4.74
N TYR A 126 -11.24 1.16 6.00
CA TYR A 126 -10.15 0.57 6.77
C TYR A 126 -9.62 -0.70 6.12
N GLN A 127 -10.51 -1.59 5.67
CA GLN A 127 -10.10 -2.83 5.03
C GLN A 127 -9.35 -2.58 3.71
N GLU A 128 -9.82 -1.63 2.91
CA GLU A 128 -9.13 -1.25 1.67
C GLU A 128 -7.81 -0.53 1.93
N LEU A 129 -7.71 0.24 3.02
CA LEU A 129 -6.45 0.84 3.46
C LEU A 129 -5.43 -0.23 3.85
N MET A 130 -5.83 -1.20 4.69
CA MET A 130 -4.95 -2.30 5.10
C MET A 130 -4.54 -3.18 3.92
N LYS A 131 -5.48 -3.48 3.00
CA LYS A 131 -5.17 -4.12 1.72
C LYS A 131 -4.17 -3.31 0.91
N THR A 132 -4.29 -2.00 0.85
CA THR A 132 -3.37 -1.15 0.06
C THR A 132 -1.96 -1.16 0.62
N ILE A 133 -1.82 -1.09 1.95
CA ILE A 133 -0.52 -1.03 2.64
C ILE A 133 0.19 -2.40 2.58
N PHE A 134 -0.50 -3.46 2.97
CA PHE A 134 0.14 -4.76 3.26
C PHE A 134 -0.03 -5.82 2.17
N ARG A 135 -0.93 -5.63 1.19
CA ARG A 135 -1.14 -6.66 0.16
C ARG A 135 0.04 -6.67 -0.81
N ILE A 136 0.79 -7.75 -0.79
CA ILE A 136 1.78 -8.09 -1.80
C ILE A 136 1.10 -9.04 -2.76
N LYS A 137 1.22 -8.78 -4.07
CA LYS A 137 0.80 -9.78 -5.04
C LYS A 137 1.88 -10.87 -5.04
N PRO A 138 1.54 -12.12 -4.72
CA PRO A 138 2.51 -13.20 -4.85
C PRO A 138 2.96 -13.25 -6.31
N HIS A 139 4.26 -13.15 -6.51
CA HIS A 139 4.86 -13.29 -7.82
C HIS A 139 6.02 -14.26 -7.68
N ASP A 140 6.00 -15.30 -8.50
CA ASP A 140 7.00 -16.34 -8.46
C ASP A 140 8.32 -15.81 -9.03
N ASP A 141 9.41 -16.19 -8.38
CA ASP A 141 10.73 -16.39 -9.00
C ASP A 141 11.53 -15.12 -9.37
N TYR A 142 11.72 -14.22 -8.40
CA TYR A 142 12.79 -13.23 -8.47
C TYR A 142 13.94 -13.60 -7.53
N GLU A 143 15.18 -13.53 -8.02
CA GLU A 143 16.41 -13.86 -7.28
C GLU A 143 16.56 -13.07 -5.95
N ASP A 144 15.90 -11.92 -5.83
CA ASP A 144 16.00 -11.02 -4.69
C ASP A 144 14.77 -11.06 -3.75
N GLU A 145 14.02 -12.17 -3.70
CA GLU A 145 12.90 -12.42 -2.76
C GLU A 145 13.25 -12.16 -1.29
N ASP A 146 12.50 -11.27 -0.63
CA ASP A 146 12.73 -10.96 0.78
C ASP A 146 11.76 -11.66 1.73
N ASP A 147 12.02 -11.49 3.03
CA ASP A 147 11.20 -12.07 4.09
C ASP A 147 9.71 -11.65 4.04
N TYR A 148 9.42 -10.48 3.47
CA TYR A 148 8.07 -9.90 3.39
C TYR A 148 7.30 -10.50 2.21
N ASP A 149 7.97 -10.67 1.08
CA ASP A 149 7.42 -11.36 -0.09
C ASP A 149 7.01 -12.80 0.27
N ARG A 150 7.88 -13.53 0.98
CA ARG A 150 7.59 -14.89 1.49
C ARG A 150 6.42 -14.93 2.47
N ALA A 151 6.16 -13.84 3.21
CA ALA A 151 5.06 -13.76 4.16
C ALA A 151 3.69 -13.64 3.47
N ALA A 152 3.65 -13.23 2.20
CA ALA A 152 2.41 -13.10 1.43
C ALA A 152 1.89 -14.42 0.84
N ASN A 153 2.67 -15.50 0.97
CA ASN A 153 2.29 -16.82 0.48
C ASN A 153 1.05 -17.37 1.21
N LYS A 154 0.09 -17.88 0.44
CA LYS A 154 -1.23 -18.33 0.94
C LYS A 154 -1.22 -19.73 1.58
N SER A 155 -0.08 -20.40 1.60
CA SER A 155 0.05 -21.82 1.95
C SER A 155 0.05 -22.12 3.45
N HIS A 156 0.07 -21.12 4.35
CA HIS A 156 0.29 -21.33 5.78
C HIS A 156 -0.68 -20.54 6.65
N ASN A 157 -0.99 -21.05 7.85
CA ASN A 157 -1.78 -20.30 8.82
C ASN A 157 -0.94 -19.15 9.43
N CYS A 158 -1.41 -17.91 9.27
CA CYS A 158 -0.68 -16.72 9.72
C CYS A 158 -0.47 -16.67 11.23
N SER A 159 -1.46 -17.11 12.01
CA SER A 159 -1.42 -17.05 13.48
C SER A 159 -0.45 -18.06 14.07
N GLU A 160 -0.31 -19.22 13.44
CA GLU A 160 0.62 -20.27 13.86
C GLU A 160 2.07 -19.90 13.50
N ARG A 161 2.27 -19.37 12.28
CA ARG A 161 3.59 -18.99 11.78
C ARG A 161 4.19 -17.78 12.51
N TYR A 162 3.34 -16.85 12.95
CA TYR A 162 3.75 -15.61 13.62
C TYR A 162 3.14 -15.51 15.02
N SER A 163 3.35 -16.54 15.83
CA SER A 163 2.81 -16.66 17.19
C SER A 163 3.35 -15.62 18.19
N SER A 164 4.50 -15.00 17.90
CA SER A 164 5.04 -13.89 18.70
C SER A 164 4.21 -12.60 18.60
N CYS A 165 3.36 -12.47 17.58
CA CYS A 165 2.42 -11.37 17.45
C CYS A 165 1.00 -11.79 17.83
N GLN A 166 0.48 -11.25 18.93
CA GLN A 166 -0.87 -11.57 19.43
C GLN A 166 -1.98 -10.85 18.64
N HIS A 167 -1.71 -9.61 18.24
CA HIS A 167 -2.66 -8.70 17.60
C HIS A 167 -2.87 -9.02 16.11
N SER A 168 -4.02 -8.63 15.55
CA SER A 168 -4.42 -8.93 14.17
C SER A 168 -4.84 -7.64 13.48
N VAL A 169 -4.37 -7.44 12.24
CA VAL A 169 -4.56 -6.17 11.52
C VAL A 169 -6.04 -5.81 11.29
N TRP A 170 -6.95 -6.77 11.47
CA TRP A 170 -8.39 -6.57 11.28
C TRP A 170 -9.15 -6.14 12.52
N THR A 171 -8.71 -6.58 13.70
CA THR A 171 -9.43 -6.38 14.97
C THR A 171 -8.72 -5.41 15.88
N ASP A 172 -7.39 -5.50 15.94
CA ASP A 172 -6.56 -4.63 16.75
C ASP A 172 -5.14 -4.61 16.19
N MET A 173 -4.66 -3.44 15.77
CA MET A 173 -3.33 -3.32 15.17
C MET A 173 -2.22 -3.18 16.23
N PHE A 174 -2.60 -2.95 17.50
CA PHE A 174 -1.69 -2.65 18.62
C PHE A 174 -2.00 -3.49 19.85
#